data_AF-A0A0M0K3K9-F1
#
_entry.id   AF-A0A0M0K3K9-F1
#
_cell.length_a   1.000
_cell.length_b   1.000
_cell.length_c   1.000
_cell.angle_alpha   90.00
_cell.angle_beta   90.00
_cell.angle_gamma   90.00
#
_symmetry.space_group_name_H-M   'P 1'
#
loop_
_entity.id
_entity.type
_entity.pdbx_description
1 polymer ?
#
loop_
_entity_poly.entity_id
_entity_poly.type
_entity_poly.pdbx_seq_one_letter_code
_entity_poly.pdbx_strand_id
1 'polypeptide(L)'
;MPRLIDEVRHFDADVVCLQEVDKDWFETLWQPHMGAAGFAGHFALKRGESSSEGVALFVRESAFDVLESRVVALDCATNAPPELGALLRAQPLTAEGMRSLPTAWSTTRSVRPSAA
;
A
#
# COMPACT_ATOMS: atom_id res chain seq x y z
N MET A 1 -12.42 -9.37 -12.11
CA MET A 1 -11.20 -9.96 -12.73
C MET A 1 -10.74 -11.14 -11.89
N PRO A 2 -11.37 -12.32 -12.02
CA PRO A 2 -10.99 -13.49 -11.21
C PRO A 2 -9.56 -14.00 -11.50
N ARG A 3 -9.08 -13.81 -12.75
CA ARG A 3 -7.82 -14.38 -13.22
C ARG A 3 -6.57 -13.87 -12.50
N LEU A 4 -6.59 -12.64 -11.99
CA LEU A 4 -5.44 -12.06 -11.30
C LEU A 4 -5.16 -12.74 -9.96
N ILE A 5 -6.20 -13.17 -9.23
CA ILE A 5 -6.01 -13.93 -7.99
C ILE A 5 -5.40 -15.28 -8.30
N ASP A 6 -5.89 -15.97 -9.32
CA ASP A 6 -5.37 -17.28 -9.69
C ASP A 6 -3.90 -17.19 -10.10
N GLU A 7 -3.53 -16.16 -10.85
CA GLU A 7 -2.14 -15.86 -11.21
C GLU A 7 -1.26 -15.58 -9.98
N VAL A 8 -1.70 -14.69 -9.08
CA VAL A 8 -0.97 -14.37 -7.84
C VAL A 8 -0.77 -15.61 -6.98
N ARG A 9 -1.80 -16.46 -6.85
CA ARG A 9 -1.72 -17.72 -6.08
C ARG A 9 -0.84 -18.76 -6.75
N HIS A 10 -0.75 -18.76 -8.09
CA HIS A 10 0.09 -19.69 -8.83
C HIS A 10 1.57 -19.53 -8.51
N PHE A 11 2.02 -18.31 -8.18
CA PHE A 11 3.40 -18.06 -7.76
C PHE A 11 3.76 -18.65 -6.38
N ASP A 12 2.77 -19.07 -5.59
CA ASP A 12 2.92 -19.66 -4.25
C ASP A 12 3.83 -18.84 -3.29
N ALA A 13 3.88 -17.53 -3.48
CA ALA A 13 4.73 -16.65 -2.68
C ALA A 13 4.23 -16.53 -1.24
N ASP A 14 5.14 -16.47 -0.27
CA ASP A 14 4.80 -16.21 1.14
C ASP A 14 4.48 -14.73 1.41
N VAL A 15 4.98 -13.84 0.56
CA VAL A 15 4.73 -12.39 0.63
C VAL A 15 4.39 -11.88 -0.77
N VAL A 16 3.26 -11.18 -0.87
CA VAL A 16 2.78 -10.59 -2.12
C VAL A 16 2.59 -9.09 -1.93
N CYS A 17 3.17 -8.29 -2.83
CA CYS A 17 3.04 -6.85 -2.85
C CYS A 17 2.39 -6.41 -4.17
N LEU A 18 1.20 -5.82 -4.12
CA LEU A 18 0.45 -5.37 -5.30
C LEU A 18 0.34 -3.85 -5.33
N GLN A 19 0.39 -3.28 -6.53
CA GLN A 19 0.19 -1.86 -6.81
C GLN A 19 -1.10 -1.67 -7.63
N GLU A 20 -1.62 -0.45 -7.65
CA GLU A 20 -2.85 -0.08 -8.40
C GLU A 20 -4.06 -0.94 -7.99
N VAL A 21 -4.14 -1.28 -6.70
CA VAL A 21 -5.25 -2.06 -6.17
C VAL A 21 -6.38 -1.11 -5.83
N ASP A 22 -7.49 -1.21 -6.57
CA ASP A 22 -8.72 -0.51 -6.22
C ASP A 22 -9.26 -0.96 -4.85
N LYS A 23 -9.75 -0.01 -4.05
CA LYS A 23 -10.23 -0.25 -2.69
C LYS A 23 -11.40 -1.22 -2.64
N ASP A 24 -12.39 -1.06 -3.51
CA ASP A 24 -13.58 -1.93 -3.50
C ASP A 24 -13.17 -3.35 -3.89
N TRP A 25 -12.20 -3.47 -4.80
CA TRP A 25 -11.63 -4.75 -5.19
C TRP A 25 -10.79 -5.37 -4.09
N PHE A 26 -10.05 -4.57 -3.31
CA PHE A 26 -9.35 -5.09 -2.14
C PHE A 26 -10.35 -5.71 -1.16
N GLU A 27 -11.42 -5.00 -0.82
CA GLU A 27 -12.39 -5.42 0.19
C GLU A 27 -13.27 -6.59 -0.27
N THR A 28 -13.73 -6.58 -1.53
CA THR A 28 -14.71 -7.55 -2.03
C THR A 28 -14.09 -8.75 -2.72
N LEU A 29 -12.86 -8.63 -3.23
CA LEU A 29 -12.21 -9.66 -4.04
C LEU A 29 -10.90 -10.14 -3.39
N TRP A 30 -9.91 -9.27 -3.21
CA TRP A 30 -8.59 -9.71 -2.76
C TRP A 30 -8.58 -10.21 -1.32
N GLN A 31 -9.12 -9.44 -0.37
CA GLN A 31 -9.08 -9.76 1.05
C GLN A 31 -9.79 -11.09 1.37
N PRO A 32 -11.00 -11.37 0.86
CA PRO A 32 -11.66 -12.65 1.11
C PRO A 32 -10.91 -13.84 0.51
N HIS A 33 -10.42 -13.72 -0.72
CA HIS A 33 -9.80 -14.86 -1.43
C HIS A 33 -8.38 -15.16 -0.92
N MET A 34 -7.58 -14.12 -0.65
CA MET A 34 -6.25 -14.28 -0.05
C MET A 34 -6.36 -14.74 1.41
N GLY A 35 -7.32 -14.21 2.17
CA GLY A 35 -7.62 -14.67 3.54
C GLY A 35 -7.99 -16.15 3.58
N ALA A 36 -8.86 -16.61 2.68
CA ALA A 36 -9.19 -18.04 2.55
C ALA A 36 -7.99 -18.91 2.17
N ALA A 37 -6.93 -18.32 1.59
CA ALA A 37 -5.67 -18.99 1.27
C ALA A 37 -4.62 -18.90 2.40
N GLY A 38 -4.97 -18.34 3.57
CA GLY A 38 -4.09 -18.26 4.75
C GLY A 38 -3.16 -17.04 4.76
N PHE A 39 -3.56 -15.95 4.11
CA PHE A 39 -2.80 -14.69 4.11
C PHE A 39 -3.48 -13.61 4.96
N ALA A 40 -2.67 -12.92 5.75
CA ALA A 40 -3.03 -11.63 6.34
C ALA A 40 -2.85 -10.52 5.29
N GLY A 41 -3.90 -9.76 5.02
CA GLY A 41 -3.90 -8.65 4.05
C GLY A 41 -3.87 -7.29 4.71
N HIS A 42 -3.07 -6.38 4.15
CA HIS A 42 -2.99 -4.97 4.53
C HIS A 42 -3.11 -4.09 3.29
N PHE A 43 -3.95 -3.07 3.36
CA PHE A 43 -4.15 -2.12 2.27
C PHE A 43 -3.82 -0.70 2.72
N ALA A 44 -3.18 0.05 1.83
CA ALA A 44 -2.94 1.47 2.01
C ALA A 44 -3.41 2.22 0.76
N LEU A 45 -4.43 3.07 0.94
CA LEU A 45 -4.92 3.93 -0.11
C LEU A 45 -3.88 5.00 -0.43
N LYS A 46 -3.70 5.28 -1.72
CA LYS A 46 -2.87 6.39 -2.19
C LYS A 46 -3.49 7.70 -1.72
N ARG A 47 -2.66 8.62 -1.22
CA ARG A 47 -3.13 9.95 -0.78
C ARG A 47 -3.54 10.79 -1.99
N GLY A 48 -4.63 11.55 -1.85
CA GLY A 48 -5.20 12.43 -2.88
C GLY A 48 -6.74 12.33 -2.87
N GLU A 49 -7.44 13.45 -3.03
CA GLU A 49 -8.91 13.52 -2.90
C GLU A 49 -9.66 12.63 -3.90
N SER A 50 -9.03 12.26 -5.02
CA SER A 50 -9.65 11.49 -6.10
C SER A 50 -9.17 10.04 -6.22
N SER A 51 -8.36 9.53 -5.29
CA SER A 51 -7.80 8.17 -5.43
C SER A 51 -8.75 7.10 -4.91
N SER A 52 -9.11 6.14 -5.76
CA SER A 52 -9.77 4.88 -5.35
C SER A 52 -8.80 3.70 -5.25
N GLU A 53 -7.55 3.88 -5.69
CA GLU A 53 -6.52 2.85 -5.72
C GLU A 53 -5.43 3.05 -4.66
N GLY A 54 -4.73 1.96 -4.35
CA GLY A 54 -3.65 1.92 -3.38
C GLY A 54 -2.70 0.75 -3.61
N VAL A 55 -2.01 0.37 -2.54
CA VAL A 55 -1.12 -0.79 -2.51
C VAL A 55 -1.64 -1.82 -1.52
N ALA A 56 -1.46 -3.09 -1.83
CA ALA A 56 -1.82 -4.20 -0.95
C ALA A 56 -0.59 -5.06 -0.62
N LEU A 57 -0.50 -5.49 0.63
CA LEU A 57 0.48 -6.44 1.13
C LEU A 57 -0.27 -7.66 1.66
N PHE A 58 0.06 -8.84 1.16
CA PHE A 58 -0.41 -10.11 1.72
C PHE A 58 0.78 -10.90 2.27
N VAL A 59 0.62 -11.46 3.46
CA VAL A 59 1.65 -12.25 4.15
C VAL A 59 1.05 -13.57 4.61
N ARG A 60 1.67 -14.69 4.21
CA ARG A 60 1.23 -16.03 4.61
C ARG A 60 1.46 -16.22 6.10
N GLU A 61 0.38 -16.46 6.84
CA GLU A 61 0.41 -16.53 8.31
C GLU A 61 1.16 -17.78 8.81
N SER A 62 1.19 -18.85 8.01
CA SER A 62 1.98 -20.05 8.34
C SER A 62 3.49 -19.83 8.21
N ALA A 63 3.93 -18.79 7.48
CA ALA A 63 5.34 -18.50 7.25
C ALA A 63 5.84 -17.35 8.12
N PHE A 64 4.98 -16.34 8.41
CA PHE A 64 5.40 -15.14 9.11
C PHE A 64 4.35 -14.59 10.06
N ASP A 65 4.81 -14.12 11.22
CA ASP A 65 4.01 -13.29 12.12
C ASP A 65 4.06 -11.81 11.71
N VAL A 66 2.89 -11.16 11.77
CA VAL A 66 2.71 -9.74 11.53
C VAL A 66 3.00 -8.93 12.81
N LEU A 67 4.19 -8.34 12.94
CA LEU A 67 4.53 -7.53 14.12
C LEU A 67 4.05 -6.07 14.03
N GLU A 68 4.30 -5.43 12.89
CA GLU A 68 3.94 -4.03 12.64
C GLU A 68 3.57 -3.81 11.17
N SER A 69 2.68 -2.86 10.92
CA SER A 69 2.39 -2.32 9.59
C SER A 69 2.33 -0.80 9.68
N ARG A 70 3.10 -0.13 8.83
CA ARG A 70 3.13 1.33 8.76
C ARG A 70 2.90 1.80 7.34
N VAL A 71 2.09 2.85 7.21
CA VAL A 71 1.93 3.61 5.98
C VAL A 71 2.75 4.87 6.14
N VAL A 72 3.57 5.18 5.15
CA VAL A 72 4.32 6.43 5.13
C VAL A 72 4.00 7.13 3.82
N ALA A 73 3.58 8.37 3.97
CA ALA A 73 3.29 9.23 2.85
C ALA A 73 4.58 9.87 2.35
N LEU A 74 4.77 9.90 1.04
CA LEU A 74 5.88 10.61 0.40
C LEU A 74 5.52 12.07 0.07
N ASP A 75 4.52 12.64 0.74
CA ASP A 75 4.12 14.00 0.45
C ASP A 75 5.12 15.03 1.01
N CYS A 76 5.12 16.18 0.36
CA CYS A 76 5.97 17.30 0.73
C CYS A 76 5.44 18.04 1.96
N ALA A 77 4.23 17.76 2.44
CA ALA A 77 3.76 18.34 3.69
C ALA A 77 4.47 17.73 4.90
N THR A 78 4.84 16.45 4.80
CA THR A 78 5.48 15.69 5.88
C THR A 78 6.98 15.47 5.66
N ASN A 79 7.45 15.37 4.42
CA ASN A 79 8.84 15.01 4.08
C ASN A 79 9.58 16.05 3.20
N ALA A 80 9.11 17.30 3.15
CA ALA A 80 9.81 18.33 2.37
C ALA A 80 11.16 18.74 2.99
N PRO A 81 12.19 18.96 2.16
CA PRO A 81 13.34 19.76 2.55
C PRO A 81 12.88 21.15 3.04
N PRO A 82 13.53 21.75 4.05
CA PRO A 82 13.15 23.05 4.60
C PRO A 82 13.01 24.15 3.54
N GLU A 83 13.82 24.10 2.49
CA GLU A 83 13.86 25.06 1.38
C GLU A 83 12.58 25.02 0.52
N LEU A 84 11.99 23.84 0.38
CA LEU A 84 10.77 23.63 -0.42
C LEU A 84 9.56 24.33 0.22
N GLY A 85 9.54 24.48 1.55
CA GLY A 85 8.48 25.19 2.25
C GLY A 85 8.37 26.66 1.85
N ALA A 86 9.51 27.34 1.61
CA ALA A 86 9.50 28.73 1.15
C ALA A 86 8.99 28.84 -0.29
N LEU A 87 9.40 27.92 -1.17
CA LEU A 87 8.94 27.85 -2.55
C LEU A 87 7.43 27.60 -2.64
N LEU A 88 6.89 26.65 -1.85
CA LEU A 88 5.46 26.33 -1.85
C LEU A 88 4.59 27.48 -1.33
N ARG A 89 5.09 28.26 -0.36
CA ARG A 89 4.39 29.49 0.08
C ARG A 89 4.41 30.58 -1.01
N ALA A 90 5.50 30.68 -1.77
CA ALA A 90 5.63 31.63 -2.86
C ALA A 90 4.83 31.24 -4.11
N GLN A 91 4.48 29.96 -4.28
CA GLN A 91 3.79 29.42 -5.46
C GLN A 91 2.55 28.60 -5.05
N PRO A 92 1.39 29.26 -4.79
CA PRO A 92 0.20 28.62 -4.25
C PRO A 92 -0.37 27.50 -5.13
N LEU A 93 -0.35 27.69 -6.45
CA LEU A 93 -0.83 26.70 -7.42
C LEU A 93 0.06 25.45 -7.44
N THR A 94 1.37 25.61 -7.26
CA THR A 94 2.30 24.48 -7.12
C THR A 94 2.03 23.72 -5.83
N ALA A 95 1.78 24.43 -4.72
CA ALA A 95 1.42 23.80 -3.45
C ALA A 95 0.09 23.03 -3.55
N GLU A 96 -0.87 23.55 -4.30
CA GLU A 96 -2.14 22.87 -4.57
C GLU A 96 -1.94 21.62 -5.43
N GLY A 97 -1.21 21.73 -6.55
CA GLY A 97 -0.87 20.58 -7.39
C GLY A 97 -0.10 19.50 -6.64
N MET A 98 0.77 19.87 -5.71
CA MET A 98 1.51 18.90 -4.89
C MET A 98 0.65 18.17 -3.87
N ARG A 99 -0.47 18.76 -3.42
CA ARG A 99 -1.46 18.06 -2.59
C ARG A 99 -2.28 17.03 -3.37
N SER A 100 -2.42 17.23 -4.68
CA SER A 100 -3.12 16.28 -5.57
C SER A 100 -2.19 15.23 -6.18
N LEU A 101 -0.87 15.33 -5.97
CA LEU A 101 0.08 14.32 -6.41
C LEU A 101 -0.13 13.01 -5.66
N PRO A 102 -0.39 11.91 -6.37
CA PRO A 102 -0.81 10.71 -5.72
C PRO A 102 0.45 9.90 -5.37
N THR A 103 0.88 9.96 -4.10
CA THR A 103 2.10 9.32 -3.63
C THR A 103 1.86 7.86 -3.23
N ALA A 104 2.55 6.92 -3.88
CA ALA A 104 2.55 5.50 -3.54
C ALA A 104 3.73 5.13 -2.62
N TRP A 105 3.52 4.15 -1.75
CA TRP A 105 4.37 3.80 -0.60
C TRP A 105 5.10 2.46 -0.80
N SER A 106 6.25 2.30 -0.13
CA SER A 106 6.95 1.03 0.03
C SER A 106 6.85 0.51 1.47
N THR A 107 6.17 -0.61 1.69
CA THR A 107 6.17 -1.26 3.01
C THR A 107 7.52 -1.95 3.26
N THR A 108 8.34 -1.42 4.17
CA THR A 108 9.46 -2.19 4.73
C THR A 108 9.03 -2.76 6.08
N ARG A 109 9.08 -4.09 6.19
CA ARG A 109 8.47 -4.87 7.27
C ARG A 109 9.52 -5.64 8.06
N SER A 110 9.43 -5.61 9.38
CA SER A 110 10.05 -6.64 10.23
C SER A 110 9.08 -7.81 10.30
N VAL A 111 9.32 -8.83 9.49
CA VAL A 111 8.69 -10.14 9.66
C VAL A 111 9.63 -11.05 10.42
N ARG A 112 9.07 -11.88 11.30
CA ARG A 112 9.81 -13.02 11.84
C ARG A 112 9.20 -14.30 11.28
N PRO A 113 10.00 -15.33 10.97
CA PRO A 113 9.47 -16.64 10.66
C PRO A 113 8.49 -17.08 11.76
N SER A 114 7.37 -17.66 11.36
CA SER A 114 6.43 -18.27 12.32
C SER A 114 7.12 -19.43 13.02
N ALA A 115 6.85 -19.60 14.32
CA ALA A 115 7.38 -20.74 15.06
C ALA A 115 6.65 -22.01 14.61
N ALA A 116 7.40 -23.02 14.16
CA ALA A 116 6.87 -24.34 13.81
C ALA A 116 6.28 -25.07 15.02
#